data_AF-A0A2T5LK59-F1
#
_entry.id   AF-A0A2T5LK59-F1
#
_cell.length_a   1.000
_cell.length_b   1.000
_cell.length_c   1.000
_cell.angle_alpha   90.00
_cell.angle_beta   90.00
_cell.angle_gamma   90.00
#
_symmetry.space_group_name_H-M   'P 1'
#
loop_
_entity.id
_entity.type
_entity.pdbx_description
1 polymer ?
#
loop_
_entity_poly.entity_id
_entity_poly.type
_entity_poly.pdbx_seq_one_letter_code
_entity_poly.pdbx_strand_id
1 'polypeptide(L)'
;MHSPISKLLVNPSFLRVCALIVCAVFVSMLPDVAYATDETGDAMPYVSYLTKFQKTLEGPVPFAISLVGIVGCGAMLIFGGEISGFLRTMVFLVLVIAVIVQAGSMVRFLGGKESITSHEPSGVPATILRHVA
;
A
#
# COMPACT_ATOMS: atom_id res chain seq x y z
N MET A 1 -38.14 -22.49 -9.67
CA MET A 1 -37.01 -21.68 -10.18
C MET A 1 -35.76 -22.05 -9.40
N HIS A 2 -34.98 -23.02 -9.90
CA HIS A 2 -33.72 -23.40 -9.26
C HIS A 2 -32.66 -22.38 -9.70
N SER A 3 -32.13 -21.59 -8.77
CA SER A 3 -31.08 -20.63 -9.11
C SER A 3 -29.78 -21.40 -9.40
N PRO A 4 -29.12 -21.21 -10.55
CA PRO A 4 -27.79 -21.80 -10.83
C PRO A 4 -26.70 -21.38 -9.83
N ILE A 5 -26.97 -20.36 -8.99
CA ILE A 5 -26.08 -19.82 -7.96
C ILE A 5 -25.78 -20.85 -6.87
N SER A 6 -26.74 -21.72 -6.50
CA SER A 6 -26.52 -22.73 -5.46
C SER A 6 -25.49 -23.79 -5.87
N LYS A 7 -25.41 -24.10 -7.17
CA LYS A 7 -24.43 -25.05 -7.72
C LYS A 7 -23.02 -24.46 -7.79
N LEU A 8 -22.90 -23.14 -7.93
CA LEU A 8 -21.62 -22.44 -7.84
C LEU A 8 -21.12 -22.37 -6.39
N LEU A 9 -22.02 -22.12 -5.43
CA LEU A 9 -21.67 -22.02 -4.00
C LEU A 9 -21.30 -23.37 -3.36
N VAL A 10 -21.93 -24.48 -3.79
CA VAL A 10 -21.63 -25.83 -3.28
C VAL A 10 -20.46 -26.50 -4.01
N ASN A 11 -19.95 -25.92 -5.11
CA ASN A 11 -18.82 -26.50 -5.81
C ASN A 11 -17.52 -26.32 -4.98
N PRO A 12 -16.86 -27.42 -4.56
CA PRO A 12 -15.66 -27.33 -3.73
C PRO A 12 -14.52 -26.58 -4.42
N SER A 13 -14.49 -26.55 -5.75
CA SER A 13 -13.45 -25.86 -6.53
C SER A 13 -13.64 -24.33 -6.49
N PHE A 14 -14.89 -23.86 -6.61
CA PHE A 14 -15.21 -22.42 -6.58
C PHE A 14 -15.07 -21.85 -5.17
N LEU A 15 -15.52 -22.60 -4.16
CA LEU A 15 -15.35 -22.24 -2.76
C LEU A 15 -13.87 -22.17 -2.37
N ARG A 16 -13.02 -23.10 -2.86
CA ARG A 16 -11.57 -23.07 -2.63
C ARG A 16 -10.90 -21.84 -3.23
N VAL A 17 -11.26 -21.43 -4.46
CA VAL A 17 -10.67 -20.24 -5.10
C VAL A 17 -11.07 -18.96 -4.35
N CYS A 18 -12.36 -18.82 -4.00
CA CYS A 18 -12.82 -17.68 -3.19
C CYS A 18 -12.15 -17.67 -1.81
N ALA A 19 -12.05 -18.82 -1.15
CA ALA A 19 -11.36 -18.96 0.13
C ALA A 19 -9.87 -18.63 0.02
N LEU A 20 -9.18 -19.02 -1.06
CA LEU A 20 -7.76 -18.69 -1.27
C LEU A 20 -7.56 -17.19 -1.48
N ILE A 21 -8.42 -16.52 -2.24
CA ILE A 21 -8.35 -15.06 -2.44
C ILE A 21 -8.62 -14.33 -1.13
N VAL A 22 -9.66 -14.72 -0.39
CA VAL A 22 -9.99 -14.12 0.91
C VAL A 22 -8.88 -14.39 1.94
N CYS A 23 -8.32 -15.60 1.96
CA CYS A 23 -7.23 -15.95 2.85
C CYS A 23 -5.93 -15.21 2.49
N ALA A 24 -5.63 -15.01 1.20
CA ALA A 24 -4.47 -14.23 0.76
C ALA A 24 -4.60 -12.74 1.15
N VAL A 25 -5.80 -12.17 1.03
CA VAL A 25 -6.09 -10.81 1.51
C VAL A 25 -6.02 -10.72 3.04
N PHE A 26 -6.52 -11.72 3.76
CA PHE A 26 -6.48 -11.79 5.21
C PHE A 26 -5.05 -11.97 5.75
N VAL A 27 -4.24 -12.82 5.11
CA VAL A 27 -2.80 -12.98 5.40
C VAL A 27 -2.02 -11.70 5.14
N SER A 28 -2.38 -10.95 4.10
CA SER A 28 -1.79 -9.62 3.84
C SER A 28 -2.17 -8.56 4.88
N MET A 29 -3.23 -8.81 5.65
CA MET A 29 -3.69 -7.98 6.78
C MET A 29 -3.13 -8.43 8.13
N LEU A 30 -2.39 -9.55 8.20
CA LEU A 30 -1.54 -9.88 9.34
C LEU A 30 -0.15 -9.31 9.07
N PRO A 31 0.20 -8.12 9.56
CA PRO A 31 1.60 -7.73 9.65
C PRO A 31 2.26 -8.68 10.65
N ASP A 32 2.92 -9.72 10.15
CA ASP A 32 3.95 -10.41 10.92
C ASP A 32 5.06 -9.36 11.11
N VAL A 33 5.04 -8.75 12.29
CA VAL A 33 6.08 -7.84 12.71
C VAL A 33 7.32 -8.66 13.03
N ALA A 34 7.97 -9.19 12.00
CA ALA A 34 9.33 -9.66 12.07
C ALA A 34 10.23 -8.42 12.28
N TYR A 35 10.17 -7.85 13.48
CA TYR A 35 11.23 -6.99 14.00
C TYR A 35 12.46 -7.88 14.16
N ALA A 36 13.23 -8.00 13.08
CA ALA A 36 14.65 -8.24 13.24
C ALA A 36 15.17 -7.02 14.02
N THR A 37 15.47 -7.26 15.29
CA THR A 37 16.05 -6.29 16.22
C THR A 37 17.30 -5.68 15.57
N ASP A 38 17.18 -4.42 15.14
CA ASP A 38 18.18 -3.60 14.46
C ASP A 38 19.36 -3.20 15.40
N GLU A 39 19.66 -4.01 16.42
CA GLU A 39 20.73 -3.73 17.40
C GLU A 39 22.13 -4.08 16.86
N THR A 40 22.26 -4.62 15.63
CA THR A 40 23.58 -5.05 15.06
C THR A 40 23.72 -4.73 13.57
N GLY A 41 23.04 -3.70 13.08
CA GLY A 41 23.01 -3.31 11.66
C GLY A 41 24.00 -2.22 11.20
N ASP A 42 24.89 -1.74 12.08
CA ASP A 42 25.59 -0.45 11.89
C ASP A 42 26.92 -0.48 11.09
N ALA A 43 27.23 -1.53 10.32
CA ALA A 43 28.57 -1.59 9.69
C ALA A 43 28.62 -2.00 8.22
N MET A 44 27.52 -2.48 7.61
CA MET A 44 27.62 -3.06 6.27
C MET A 44 26.85 -2.24 5.22
N PRO A 45 27.56 -1.65 4.23
CA PRO A 45 26.96 -0.76 3.22
C PRO A 45 25.74 -1.35 2.50
N TYR A 46 25.72 -2.68 2.32
CA TYR A 46 24.63 -3.39 1.66
C TYR A 46 23.33 -3.42 2.48
N VAL A 47 23.42 -3.53 3.81
CA VAL A 47 22.24 -3.52 4.71
C VAL A 47 21.58 -2.14 4.63
N SER A 48 22.38 -1.07 4.61
CA SER A 48 21.87 0.30 4.44
C SER A 48 21.10 0.49 3.13
N TYR A 49 21.57 -0.11 2.02
CA TYR A 49 20.84 -0.07 0.75
C TYR A 49 19.52 -0.86 0.79
N LEU A 50 19.51 -2.03 1.46
CA LEU A 50 18.28 -2.80 1.65
C LEU A 50 17.26 -2.06 2.53
N THR A 51 17.70 -1.46 3.64
CA THR A 51 16.83 -0.69 4.54
C THR A 51 16.26 0.54 3.83
N LYS A 52 17.05 1.23 3.00
CA LYS A 52 16.57 2.37 2.18
C LYS A 52 15.55 1.92 1.13
N PHE A 53 15.74 0.74 0.54
CA PHE A 53 14.77 0.16 -0.40
C PHE A 53 13.46 -0.18 0.32
N GLN A 54 13.51 -0.83 1.48
CA GLN A 54 12.33 -1.11 2.31
C GLN A 54 11.60 0.17 2.71
N LYS A 55 12.33 1.20 3.16
CA LYS A 55 11.75 2.52 3.47
C LYS A 55 11.07 3.18 2.28
N THR A 56 11.56 2.93 1.07
CA THR A 56 10.92 3.40 -0.16
C THR A 56 9.62 2.65 -0.44
N LEU A 57 9.56 1.34 -0.16
CA LEU A 57 8.34 0.52 -0.27
C LEU A 57 7.32 0.76 0.84
N GLU A 58 7.70 1.35 1.97
CA GLU A 58 6.79 1.75 3.05
C GLU A 58 6.36 3.22 2.94
N GLY A 59 7.05 4.00 2.10
CA GLY A 59 6.85 5.44 1.95
C GLY A 59 5.73 5.83 0.98
N PRO A 60 5.81 7.03 0.36
CA PRO A 60 4.82 7.50 -0.61
C PRO A 60 4.92 6.84 -2.00
N VAL A 61 5.96 6.05 -2.30
CA VAL A 61 6.18 5.46 -3.64
C VAL A 61 5.11 4.42 -4.03
N PRO A 62 4.71 3.47 -3.16
CA PRO A 62 3.63 2.53 -3.46
C PRO A 62 2.30 3.23 -3.76
N PHE A 63 2.05 4.39 -3.14
CA PHE A 63 0.86 5.18 -3.42
C PHE A 63 0.84 5.67 -4.88
N ALA A 64 1.98 6.13 -5.41
CA ALA A 64 2.09 6.53 -6.81
C ALA A 64 1.87 5.34 -7.77
N ILE A 65 2.43 4.17 -7.46
CA ILE A 65 2.25 2.95 -8.26
C ILE A 65 0.77 2.50 -8.25
N SER A 66 0.13 2.52 -7.08
CA SER A 66 -1.30 2.23 -6.91
C SER A 66 -2.17 3.16 -7.75
N LEU A 67 -1.88 4.47 -7.73
CA LEU A 67 -2.63 5.47 -8.51
C LEU A 67 -2.53 5.22 -10.01
N VAL A 68 -1.33 4.89 -10.52
CA VAL A 68 -1.12 4.53 -11.93
C VAL A 68 -1.92 3.26 -12.30
N GLY A 69 -1.94 2.25 -11.43
CA GLY A 69 -2.72 1.03 -11.63
C GLY A 69 -4.24 1.29 -11.69
N ILE A 70 -4.77 2.12 -10.77
CA ILE A 70 -6.19 2.50 -10.74
C ILE A 70 -6.58 3.24 -12.02
N VAL A 71 -5.78 4.22 -12.46
CA VAL A 71 -6.03 4.98 -13.70
C VAL A 71 -5.94 4.05 -14.92
N GLY A 72 -4.99 3.11 -14.94
CA GLY A 72 -4.87 2.10 -16.00
C GLY A 72 -6.11 1.20 -16.10
N CYS A 73 -6.62 0.70 -14.98
CA CYS A 73 -7.87 -0.09 -14.95
C CYS A 73 -9.08 0.75 -15.38
N GLY A 74 -9.16 2.01 -14.96
CA GLY A 74 -10.20 2.94 -15.39
C GLY A 74 -10.16 3.23 -16.89
N ALA A 75 -8.98 3.47 -17.44
CA ALA A 75 -8.77 3.71 -18.87
C ALA A 75 -9.14 2.47 -19.71
N MET A 76 -8.80 1.28 -19.22
CA MET A 76 -9.19 0.01 -19.84
C MET A 76 -10.71 -0.20 -19.86
N LEU A 77 -11.48 0.38 -18.94
CA LEU A 77 -12.96 0.31 -18.98
C LEU A 77 -13.57 1.18 -20.09
N ILE A 78 -12.98 2.36 -20.35
CA ILE A 78 -13.48 3.33 -21.33
C ILE A 78 -13.16 2.88 -22.75
N PHE A 79 -11.91 2.50 -23.00
CA PHE A 79 -11.42 2.06 -24.31
C PHE A 79 -11.44 0.54 -24.50
N GLY A 80 -12.00 -0.20 -23.55
CA GLY A 80 -11.89 -1.66 -23.43
C GLY A 80 -12.42 -2.50 -24.60
N GLY A 81 -13.03 -1.94 -25.64
CA GLY A 81 -13.55 -2.73 -26.77
C GLY A 81 -14.53 -3.82 -26.34
N GLU A 82 -14.73 -4.84 -27.18
CA GLU A 82 -15.67 -5.96 -27.00
C GLU A 82 -15.32 -6.92 -25.84
N ILE A 83 -14.68 -6.41 -24.79
CA ILE A 83 -14.50 -7.08 -23.51
C ILE A 83 -15.89 -7.45 -22.98
N SER A 84 -16.12 -8.76 -22.88
CA SER A 84 -17.34 -9.35 -22.32
C SER A 84 -17.82 -8.55 -21.10
N GLY A 85 -19.12 -8.22 -21.06
CA GLY A 85 -19.72 -7.45 -19.95
C GLY A 85 -19.45 -8.04 -18.56
N PHE A 86 -19.09 -9.33 -18.50
CA PHE A 86 -18.58 -9.99 -17.32
C PHE A 86 -17.26 -9.39 -16.79
N LEU A 87 -16.28 -9.17 -17.67
CA LEU A 87 -14.98 -8.63 -17.28
C LEU A 87 -15.08 -7.14 -16.95
N ARG A 88 -15.90 -6.36 -17.66
CA ARG A 88 -16.20 -4.97 -17.29
C ARG A 88 -16.74 -4.87 -15.86
N THR A 89 -17.64 -5.78 -15.49
CA THR A 89 -18.22 -5.83 -14.14
C THR A 89 -17.19 -6.25 -13.08
N MET A 90 -16.31 -7.22 -13.40
CA MET A 90 -15.24 -7.64 -12.49
C MET A 90 -14.19 -6.54 -12.27
N VAL A 91 -13.75 -5.83 -13.31
CA VAL A 91 -12.79 -4.73 -13.16
C VAL A 91 -13.42 -3.55 -12.41
N PHE A 92 -14.70 -3.26 -12.61
CA PHE A 92 -15.42 -2.26 -11.82
C PHE A 92 -15.47 -2.63 -10.32
N LEU A 93 -15.71 -3.89 -9.99
CA LEU A 93 -15.67 -4.37 -8.60
C LEU A 93 -14.27 -4.22 -7.99
N VAL A 94 -13.21 -4.54 -8.74
CA VAL A 94 -11.82 -4.35 -8.31
C VAL A 94 -11.49 -2.88 -8.07
N LEU A 95 -11.99 -1.98 -8.92
CA LEU A 95 -11.82 -0.53 -8.74
C LEU A 95 -12.44 -0.05 -7.42
N VAL A 96 -13.64 -0.54 -7.08
CA VAL A 96 -14.34 -0.18 -5.84
C VAL A 96 -13.57 -0.65 -4.60
N ILE A 97 -13.14 -1.92 -4.57
CA ILE A 97 -12.35 -2.43 -3.43
C ILE A 97 -10.99 -1.74 -3.31
N ALA A 98 -10.34 -1.38 -4.43
CA ALA A 98 -9.08 -0.65 -4.42
C ALA A 98 -9.22 0.74 -3.80
N VAL A 99 -10.29 1.47 -4.13
CA VAL A 99 -10.59 2.79 -3.54
C VAL A 99 -10.87 2.66 -2.04
N ILE A 100 -11.63 1.63 -1.62
CA ILE A 100 -11.91 1.37 -0.19
C ILE A 100 -10.62 1.08 0.58
N VAL A 101 -9.72 0.25 0.03
CA VAL A 101 -8.42 -0.08 0.64
C VAL A 101 -7.50 1.14 0.71
N GLN A 102 -7.50 1.98 -0.32
CA GLN A 102 -6.61 3.14 -0.42
C GLN A 102 -7.04 4.33 0.46
N ALA A 103 -8.32 4.40 0.84
CA ALA A 103 -8.90 5.50 1.63
C ALA A 103 -8.17 5.74 2.96
N GLY A 104 -7.73 4.67 3.64
CA GLY A 104 -7.00 4.77 4.91
C GLY A 104 -5.69 5.56 4.79
N SER A 105 -4.92 5.34 3.72
CA SER A 105 -3.70 6.11 3.47
C SER A 105 -4.00 7.53 3.00
N MET A 106 -5.09 7.76 2.25
CA MET A 106 -5.49 9.10 1.81
C MET A 106 -5.83 10.04 2.97
N VAL A 107 -6.50 9.52 4.00
CA VAL A 107 -6.81 10.29 5.23
C VAL A 107 -5.52 10.66 5.98
N ARG A 108 -4.53 9.76 6.03
CA ARG A 108 -3.22 10.02 6.66
C ARG A 108 -2.39 11.05 5.90
N PHE A 109 -2.47 11.06 4.56
CA PHE A 109 -1.84 12.09 3.73
C PHE A 109 -2.49 13.48 3.89
N LEU A 110 -3.81 13.53 4.05
CA LEU A 110 -4.55 14.78 4.22
C LEU A 110 -4.46 15.33 5.66
N GLY A 111 -4.43 14.45 6.65
CA GLY A 111 -4.42 14.80 8.08
C GLY A 111 -3.05 15.11 8.69
N GLY A 112 -1.98 15.19 7.90
CA GLY A 112 -0.62 15.35 8.43
C GLY A 112 0.37 15.91 7.41
N LYS A 113 0.28 17.21 7.11
CA LYS A 113 1.36 18.00 6.48
C LYS A 113 1.55 19.34 7.17
N GLU A 114 1.78 19.30 8.48
CA GLU A 114 2.33 20.43 9.24
C GLU A 114 3.72 20.10 9.78
N SER A 115 4.67 19.90 8.86
CA SER A 115 6.11 20.04 9.13
C SER A 115 6.94 20.02 7.84
N ILE A 116 6.47 20.69 6.78
CA ILE A 116 7.39 21.16 5.72
C ILE A 116 7.76 22.63 5.97
N THR A 117 8.21 22.94 7.18
CA THR A 117 8.96 24.14 7.59
C THR A 117 9.35 23.83 9.05
N SER A 118 10.56 23.37 9.33
CA SER A 118 11.68 24.27 9.51
C SER A 118 12.99 23.60 9.05
N HIS A 119 13.55 24.10 7.94
CA HIS A 119 14.99 24.28 7.97
C HIS A 119 15.23 25.41 8.95
N GLU A 120 15.67 25.07 10.15
CA GLU A 120 16.21 26.02 11.12
C GLU A 120 17.67 26.30 10.72
N PRO A 121 18.03 27.53 10.31
CA PRO A 121 19.40 27.99 10.44
C PRO A 121 19.55 28.66 11.81
N SER A 122 20.71 28.44 12.43
CA SER A 122 21.24 29.14 13.62
C SER A 122 20.75 28.70 15.02
N GLY A 123 21.17 27.50 15.43
CA GLY A 123 21.51 27.23 16.82
C GLY A 123 23.03 27.14 16.99
N VAL A 124 23.73 28.29 17.04
CA VAL A 124 25.07 28.30 17.64
C VAL A 124 24.86 27.86 19.09
N PRO A 125 25.39 26.71 19.53
CA PRO A 125 25.12 26.22 20.86
C PRO A 125 25.68 27.23 21.85
N ALA A 126 24.88 27.65 22.84
CA ALA A 126 25.31 28.47 23.97
C ALA A 126 26.55 27.91 24.70
N THR A 127 26.94 26.66 24.39
CA THR A 127 28.25 26.06 24.68
C THR A 127 29.46 26.86 24.19
N ILE A 128 29.36 27.61 23.08
CA ILE A 128 30.48 28.43 22.56
C ILE A 128 30.56 29.79 23.28
N LEU A 129 29.44 30.31 23.83
CA LEU A 129 29.44 31.57 24.59
C LEU A 129 29.93 31.42 26.04
N ARG A 130 30.07 30.19 26.57
CA ARG A 130 30.65 29.93 27.90
C ARG A 130 32.18 29.71 27.91
N HIS A 131 32.85 29.91 26.77
CA HIS A 131 34.30 29.74 26.66
C HIS A 131 35.04 31.03 26.25
N VAL A 132 34.33 32.16 26.11
CA VAL A 132 34.90 33.44 25.66
C VAL A 132 34.53 34.61 26.62
N ALA A 133 34.22 34.31 27.88
CA ALA A 133 34.03 35.29 28.94
C ALA A 133 34.97 35.01 30.11
#